data_AF-A0A3N5QPK6-F1
#
_entry.id   AF-A0A3N5QPK6-F1
#
_cell.length_a   1.000
_cell.length_b   1.000
_cell.length_c   1.000
_cell.angle_alpha   90.00
_cell.angle_beta   90.00
_cell.angle_gamma   90.00
#
_symmetry.space_group_name_H-M   'P 1'
#
loop_
_entity.id
_entity.type
_entity.pdbx_description
1 polymer ?
#
loop_
_entity_poly.entity_id
_entity_poly.type
_entity_poly.pdbx_seq_one_letter_code
_entity_poly.pdbx_strand_id
1 'polypeptide(L)'
;MNLKLLLDHILSYNTGQADPGRAEKIRILNSFQIVFCVLSLGSALFYFLISAMILFWTMLLAGSLMACGFYLFSKTQNYDLSGNYALSIFAVVILLIGWNTGAITYDGAMNPIWILNAALIFLAIFLGSYPWGAAWAILVFIETSLIVILFSRGFVFPNAIPPHLITLHSLGAYLLSLLITLLMVFLFESEKTAALSREKQKSDALQESKRYIDDILKQSPLPTFIIDQSHRVVQWNQACVDLSGISTEEALGKPVWDGFYINDYGLSLADMILKDPQMVRKYFQNSAVSKTTSGWFELELFFPKLKNGQRIVVTGAPIKDKFGKIRGAIQTLQPVQPVDEPGNLGDTSYNLESSTTPIPIFKIDAQGCVNFWNKACEKSFGYPAAQMLGKSPLPLISKSYRDVFKNTVKEVLQGRSFPHLAWKYRDPEGNPVFVLTWAYPIPSDSGKGRECVLANADITLLKLKMIKLERHAIKNNEKIKTLSEEYELLKKNIASFIRPKDKETPKK
;
A
#
# COMPACT_ATOMS: atom_id res chain seq x y z
N MET A 1 -16.71 -18.10 -36.34
CA MET A 1 -16.46 -16.86 -35.56
C MET A 1 -17.59 -16.72 -34.57
N ASN A 2 -17.31 -16.84 -33.27
CA ASN A 2 -18.32 -17.06 -32.23
C ASN A 2 -19.18 -15.80 -32.08
N LEU A 3 -20.48 -15.86 -32.39
CA LEU A 3 -21.40 -14.72 -32.32
C LEU A 3 -21.36 -14.04 -30.95
N LYS A 4 -21.16 -14.84 -29.89
CA LYS A 4 -20.98 -14.39 -28.51
C LYS A 4 -19.73 -13.51 -28.33
N LEU A 5 -18.59 -13.90 -28.91
CA LEU A 5 -17.35 -13.10 -28.86
C LEU A 5 -17.48 -11.79 -29.64
N LEU A 6 -18.18 -11.79 -30.77
CA LEU A 6 -18.42 -10.59 -31.56
C LEU A 6 -19.39 -9.64 -30.84
N LEU A 7 -20.44 -10.18 -30.22
CA LEU A 7 -21.37 -9.40 -29.39
C LEU A 7 -20.66 -8.83 -28.16
N ASP A 8 -19.88 -9.62 -27.44
CA ASP A 8 -19.11 -9.17 -26.28
C ASP A 8 -18.09 -8.08 -26.67
N HIS A 9 -17.44 -8.23 -27.82
CA HIS A 9 -16.50 -7.24 -28.33
C HIS A 9 -17.21 -5.91 -28.69
N ILE A 10 -18.39 -5.96 -29.32
CA ILE A 10 -19.18 -4.77 -29.64
C ILE A 10 -19.74 -4.11 -28.36
N LEU A 11 -20.18 -4.91 -27.39
CA LEU A 11 -20.74 -4.40 -26.14
C LEU A 11 -19.67 -3.79 -25.23
N SER A 12 -18.48 -4.40 -25.17
CA SER A 12 -17.31 -3.87 -24.46
C SER A 12 -16.56 -2.77 -25.21
N TYR A 13 -16.99 -2.45 -26.43
CA TYR A 13 -16.40 -1.38 -27.21
C TYR A 13 -16.57 -0.07 -26.44
N ASN A 14 -15.45 0.62 -26.19
CA ASN A 14 -15.32 1.84 -25.36
C ASN A 14 -15.26 1.64 -23.82
N THR A 15 -15.18 0.41 -23.30
CA THR A 15 -15.03 0.20 -21.83
C THR A 15 -13.58 0.25 -21.33
N GLY A 16 -12.58 0.31 -22.22
CA GLY A 16 -11.17 0.05 -21.91
C GLY A 16 -10.47 0.96 -20.90
N GLN A 17 -11.05 2.13 -20.58
CA GLN A 17 -10.53 3.06 -19.56
C GLN A 17 -11.55 3.40 -18.46
N ALA A 18 -12.71 2.73 -18.46
CA ALA A 18 -13.81 3.05 -17.56
C ALA A 18 -13.75 2.21 -16.29
N ASP A 19 -14.05 2.83 -15.15
CA ASP A 19 -14.25 2.14 -13.87
C ASP A 19 -15.39 1.10 -14.02
N PRO A 20 -15.42 -0.02 -13.26
CA PRO A 20 -16.33 -1.13 -13.51
C PRO A 20 -17.82 -0.74 -13.59
N GLY A 21 -18.26 0.21 -12.75
CA GLY A 21 -19.63 0.72 -12.79
C GLY A 21 -19.93 1.55 -14.04
N ARG A 22 -18.95 2.30 -14.55
CA ARG A 22 -19.11 3.09 -15.78
C ARG A 22 -19.05 2.20 -17.02
N ALA A 23 -18.23 1.15 -17.01
CA ALA A 23 -18.17 0.16 -18.08
C ALA A 23 -19.50 -0.58 -18.27
N GLU A 24 -20.19 -0.90 -17.17
CA GLU A 24 -21.51 -1.55 -17.19
C GLU A 24 -22.59 -0.65 -17.80
N LYS A 25 -22.65 0.62 -17.39
CA LYS A 25 -23.54 1.63 -17.98
C LYS A 25 -23.31 1.84 -19.47
N ILE A 26 -22.05 1.80 -19.92
CA ILE A 26 -21.68 1.88 -21.34
C ILE A 26 -22.18 0.65 -22.11
N ARG A 27 -22.04 -0.57 -21.56
CA ARG A 27 -22.57 -1.79 -22.19
C ARG A 27 -24.08 -1.75 -22.38
N ILE A 28 -24.80 -1.18 -21.42
CA ILE A 28 -26.26 -1.04 -21.48
C ILE A 28 -26.65 0.00 -22.53
N LEU A 29 -25.95 1.13 -22.59
CA LEU A 29 -26.16 2.13 -23.64
C LEU A 29 -25.92 1.55 -25.04
N ASN A 30 -24.82 0.81 -25.21
CA ASN A 30 -24.49 0.13 -26.48
C ASN A 30 -25.57 -0.91 -26.83
N SER A 31 -26.02 -1.69 -25.84
CA SER A 31 -27.10 -2.67 -26.00
C SER A 31 -28.40 -1.98 -26.45
N PHE A 32 -28.78 -0.89 -25.80
CA PHE A 32 -29.95 -0.10 -26.15
C PHE A 32 -29.89 0.43 -27.59
N GLN A 33 -28.77 1.03 -27.98
CA GLN A 33 -28.60 1.55 -29.35
C GLN A 33 -28.69 0.44 -30.40
N ILE A 34 -28.07 -0.71 -30.16
CA ILE A 34 -28.11 -1.86 -31.08
C ILE A 34 -29.52 -2.45 -31.18
N VAL A 35 -30.17 -2.71 -30.04
CA VAL A 35 -31.54 -3.23 -29.99
C VAL A 35 -32.49 -2.26 -30.68
N PHE A 36 -32.35 -0.96 -30.45
CA PHE A 36 -33.15 0.06 -31.10
C PHE A 36 -32.97 0.04 -32.63
N CYS A 37 -31.74 -0.06 -33.14
CA CYS A 37 -31.49 -0.18 -34.59
C CYS A 37 -32.17 -1.42 -35.20
N VAL A 38 -32.15 -2.56 -34.50
CA VAL A 38 -32.80 -3.79 -34.98
C VAL A 38 -34.32 -3.65 -34.97
N LEU A 39 -34.89 -3.12 -33.88
CA LEU A 39 -36.33 -2.91 -33.75
C LEU A 39 -36.86 -1.85 -34.72
N SER A 40 -36.06 -0.81 -35.02
CA SER A 40 -36.45 0.22 -35.98
C SER A 40 -36.57 -0.33 -37.40
N LEU A 41 -35.69 -1.25 -37.81
CA LEU A 41 -35.77 -1.95 -39.10
C LEU A 41 -37.04 -2.82 -39.18
N GLY A 42 -37.33 -3.61 -38.14
CA GLY A 42 -38.55 -4.43 -38.10
C GLY A 42 -39.84 -3.60 -38.10
N SER A 43 -39.85 -2.50 -37.33
CA SER A 43 -40.97 -1.56 -37.28
C SER A 43 -41.16 -0.82 -38.60
N ALA A 44 -40.08 -0.42 -39.26
CA ALA A 44 -40.14 0.18 -40.59
C ALA A 44 -40.80 -0.79 -41.59
N LEU A 45 -40.36 -2.06 -41.64
CA LEU A 45 -40.97 -3.06 -42.51
C LEU A 45 -42.47 -3.21 -42.25
N PHE A 46 -42.89 -3.25 -40.99
CA PHE A 46 -44.31 -3.27 -40.61
C PHE A 46 -45.07 -2.05 -41.14
N TYR A 47 -44.55 -0.83 -40.93
CA TYR A 47 -45.19 0.40 -41.41
C TYR A 47 -45.26 0.48 -42.94
N PHE A 48 -44.28 -0.08 -43.64
CA PHE A 48 -44.30 -0.21 -45.10
C PHE A 48 -45.44 -1.13 -45.56
N LEU A 49 -45.61 -2.29 -44.92
CA LEU A 49 -46.66 -3.26 -45.26
C LEU A 49 -48.07 -2.70 -45.07
N ILE A 50 -48.29 -1.85 -44.06
CA ILE A 50 -49.59 -1.21 -43.81
C ILE A 50 -49.77 0.12 -44.56
N SER A 51 -48.88 0.45 -45.50
CA SER A 51 -48.87 1.71 -46.28
C SER A 51 -48.73 3.01 -45.48
N ALA A 52 -48.22 2.93 -44.24
CA ALA A 52 -47.97 4.09 -43.38
C ALA A 52 -46.60 4.73 -43.69
N MET A 53 -46.47 5.36 -44.86
CA MET A 53 -45.19 5.83 -45.40
C MET A 53 -44.45 6.85 -44.52
N ILE A 54 -45.18 7.73 -43.82
CA ILE A 54 -44.56 8.68 -42.89
C ILE A 54 -43.87 7.94 -41.75
N LEU A 55 -44.56 6.96 -41.13
CA LEU A 55 -44.01 6.15 -40.04
C LEU A 55 -42.85 5.27 -40.51
N PHE A 56 -42.90 4.74 -41.73
CA PHE A 56 -41.78 4.01 -42.36
C PHE A 56 -40.50 4.86 -42.40
N TRP A 57 -40.57 6.07 -42.98
CA TRP A 57 -39.40 6.94 -43.09
C TRP A 57 -38.88 7.40 -41.73
N THR A 58 -39.78 7.66 -40.76
CA THR A 58 -39.35 8.03 -39.40
C THR A 58 -38.53 6.94 -38.72
N MET A 59 -38.92 5.67 -38.86
CA MET A 59 -38.19 4.54 -38.28
C MET A 59 -36.83 4.31 -38.94
N LEU A 60 -36.75 4.45 -40.26
CA LEU A 60 -35.51 4.27 -41.01
C LEU A 60 -34.49 5.38 -40.69
N LEU A 61 -34.96 6.62 -40.62
CA LEU A 61 -34.14 7.78 -40.23
C LEU A 61 -33.66 7.66 -38.77
N ALA A 62 -34.55 7.27 -37.86
CA ALA A 62 -34.21 7.09 -36.46
C ALA A 62 -33.15 6.00 -36.23
N GLY A 63 -33.28 4.84 -36.89
CA GLY A 63 -32.27 3.79 -36.83
C GLY A 63 -30.91 4.26 -37.37
N SER A 64 -30.92 5.03 -38.47
CA SER A 64 -29.70 5.59 -39.06
C SER A 64 -29.02 6.62 -38.15
N LEU A 65 -29.81 7.49 -37.50
CA LEU A 65 -29.30 8.44 -36.52
C LEU A 65 -28.76 7.73 -35.28
N MET A 66 -29.44 6.68 -34.80
CA MET A 66 -28.98 5.90 -33.64
C MET A 66 -27.64 5.20 -33.92
N ALA A 67 -27.47 4.64 -35.13
CA ALA A 67 -26.20 4.07 -35.58
C ALA A 67 -25.09 5.12 -35.70
N CYS A 68 -25.42 6.32 -36.20
CA CYS A 68 -24.50 7.45 -36.21
C CYS A 68 -24.08 7.87 -34.79
N GLY A 69 -25.02 7.86 -33.83
CA GLY A 69 -24.76 8.10 -32.42
C GLY A 69 -23.78 7.11 -31.79
N PHE A 70 -23.94 5.82 -32.10
CA PHE A 70 -23.01 4.77 -31.67
C PHE A 70 -21.61 5.01 -32.24
N TYR A 71 -21.51 5.37 -33.52
CA TYR A 71 -20.24 5.70 -34.16
C TYR A 71 -19.61 6.98 -33.57
N LEU A 72 -20.39 8.04 -33.32
CA LEU A 72 -19.92 9.26 -32.69
C LEU A 72 -19.40 9.03 -31.26
N PHE A 73 -20.07 8.14 -30.51
CA PHE A 73 -19.61 7.73 -29.20
C PHE A 73 -18.24 7.04 -29.25
N SER A 74 -18.01 6.18 -30.26
CA SER A 74 -16.70 5.55 -30.46
C SER A 74 -15.55 6.53 -30.64
N LYS A 75 -15.84 7.71 -31.20
CA LYS A 75 -14.85 8.75 -31.47
C LYS A 75 -14.68 9.76 -30.33
N THR A 76 -15.77 10.11 -29.66
CA THR A 76 -15.78 11.16 -28.63
C THR A 76 -15.52 10.64 -27.23
N GLN A 77 -15.80 9.35 -26.95
CA GLN A 77 -15.72 8.71 -25.64
C GLN A 77 -16.48 9.45 -24.52
N ASN A 78 -17.38 10.38 -24.88
CA ASN A 78 -18.19 11.12 -23.94
C ASN A 78 -19.52 10.39 -23.71
N TYR A 79 -19.60 9.69 -22.58
CA TYR A 79 -20.75 8.90 -22.20
C TYR A 79 -22.03 9.71 -22.06
N ASP A 80 -21.98 10.85 -21.37
CA ASP A 80 -23.18 11.66 -21.08
C ASP A 80 -23.77 12.24 -22.37
N LEU A 81 -22.90 12.65 -23.30
CA LEU A 81 -23.32 13.16 -24.61
C LEU A 81 -23.99 12.06 -25.45
N SER A 82 -23.41 10.86 -25.48
CA SER A 82 -23.99 9.73 -26.24
C SER A 82 -25.32 9.25 -25.66
N GLY A 83 -25.42 9.18 -24.33
CA GLY A 83 -26.65 8.83 -23.64
C GLY A 83 -27.78 9.81 -23.95
N ASN A 84 -27.52 11.11 -23.81
CA ASN A 84 -28.51 12.14 -24.13
C ASN A 84 -28.89 12.20 -25.61
N TYR A 85 -27.93 11.96 -26.51
CA TYR A 85 -28.20 11.88 -27.95
C TYR A 85 -29.16 10.72 -28.28
N ALA A 86 -28.89 9.53 -27.73
CA ALA A 86 -29.75 8.36 -27.94
C ALA A 86 -31.15 8.55 -27.34
N LEU A 87 -31.25 9.13 -26.15
CA LEU A 87 -32.52 9.48 -25.51
C LEU A 87 -33.32 10.50 -26.33
N SER A 88 -32.64 11.47 -26.95
CA SER A 88 -33.30 12.48 -27.80
C SER A 88 -33.88 11.87 -29.07
N ILE A 89 -33.17 10.95 -29.72
CA ILE A 89 -33.71 10.22 -30.87
C ILE A 89 -34.94 9.42 -30.44
N PHE A 90 -34.86 8.74 -29.29
CA PHE A 90 -35.96 7.94 -28.78
C PHE A 90 -37.21 8.80 -28.47
N ALA A 91 -37.03 9.95 -27.81
CA ALA A 91 -38.11 10.90 -27.51
C ALA A 91 -38.81 11.40 -28.79
N VAL A 92 -38.03 11.86 -29.77
CA VAL A 92 -38.56 12.38 -31.05
C VAL A 92 -39.34 11.29 -31.80
N VAL A 93 -38.86 10.05 -31.77
CA VAL A 93 -39.56 8.91 -32.39
C VAL A 93 -40.89 8.63 -31.69
N ILE A 94 -40.92 8.61 -30.36
CA ILE A 94 -42.16 8.40 -29.59
C ILE A 94 -43.17 9.51 -29.93
N LEU A 95 -42.72 10.77 -29.98
CA LEU A 95 -43.55 11.91 -30.35
C LEU A 95 -44.10 11.78 -31.77
N LEU A 96 -43.26 11.45 -32.76
CA LEU A 96 -43.68 11.32 -34.16
C LEU A 96 -44.63 10.14 -34.39
N ILE A 97 -44.42 9.02 -33.71
CA ILE A 97 -45.39 7.91 -33.71
C ILE A 97 -46.71 8.40 -33.13
N GLY A 98 -46.70 9.04 -31.96
CA GLY A 98 -47.92 9.56 -31.34
C GLY A 98 -48.64 10.58 -32.20
N TRP A 99 -47.89 11.45 -32.87
CA TRP A 99 -48.47 12.45 -33.76
C TRP A 99 -49.19 11.82 -34.95
N ASN A 100 -48.65 10.74 -35.52
CA ASN A 100 -49.16 10.09 -36.74
C ASN A 100 -50.10 8.90 -36.50
N THR A 101 -50.24 8.46 -35.25
CA THR A 101 -51.16 7.37 -34.87
C THR A 101 -52.39 7.87 -34.12
N GLY A 102 -52.53 9.20 -33.97
CA GLY A 102 -53.54 9.81 -33.14
C GLY A 102 -53.23 9.57 -31.66
N ALA A 103 -52.43 10.45 -31.06
CA ALA A 103 -52.05 10.40 -29.65
C ALA A 103 -53.26 10.26 -28.70
N ILE A 104 -54.43 10.72 -29.16
CA ILE A 104 -55.75 10.55 -28.56
C ILE A 104 -56.63 9.91 -29.65
N THR A 105 -57.19 8.74 -29.37
CA THR A 105 -58.13 8.07 -30.29
C THR A 105 -59.47 8.82 -30.35
N TYR A 106 -60.29 8.54 -31.37
CA TYR A 106 -61.61 9.19 -31.56
C TYR A 106 -62.55 9.09 -30.34
N ASP A 107 -62.34 8.09 -29.47
CA ASP A 107 -63.11 7.85 -28.24
C ASP A 107 -62.46 8.44 -26.96
N GLY A 108 -61.40 9.26 -27.10
CA GLY A 108 -60.73 9.90 -25.96
C GLY A 108 -59.74 9.01 -25.20
N ALA A 109 -59.50 7.76 -25.63
CA ALA A 109 -58.45 6.93 -25.04
C ALA A 109 -57.06 7.37 -25.54
N MET A 110 -56.15 7.70 -24.62
CA MET A 110 -54.74 7.95 -24.94
C MET A 110 -54.08 6.65 -25.40
N ASN A 111 -53.34 6.75 -26.50
CA ASN A 111 -52.49 5.66 -26.99
C ASN A 111 -51.46 5.27 -25.88
N PRO A 112 -51.10 3.98 -25.69
CA PRO A 112 -50.13 3.49 -24.68
C PRO A 112 -48.72 4.10 -24.71
N ILE A 113 -48.50 5.13 -25.53
CA ILE A 113 -47.30 5.95 -25.67
C ILE A 113 -46.81 6.53 -24.33
N TRP A 114 -47.72 6.77 -23.38
CA TRP A 114 -47.35 7.20 -22.03
C TRP A 114 -46.46 6.18 -21.28
N ILE A 115 -46.59 4.88 -21.59
CA ILE A 115 -45.74 3.82 -21.01
C ILE A 115 -44.32 3.90 -21.59
N LEU A 116 -44.17 4.19 -22.90
CA LEU A 116 -42.86 4.42 -23.53
C LEU A 116 -42.20 5.68 -22.97
N ASN A 117 -42.97 6.72 -22.67
CA ASN A 117 -42.47 7.91 -21.99
C ASN A 117 -41.98 7.59 -20.57
N ALA A 118 -42.66 6.72 -19.82
CA ALA A 118 -42.18 6.25 -18.53
C ALA A 118 -40.86 5.47 -18.66
N ALA A 119 -40.76 4.57 -19.66
CA ALA A 119 -39.53 3.85 -19.96
C ALA A 119 -38.37 4.78 -20.33
N LEU A 120 -38.66 5.87 -21.09
CA LEU A 120 -37.68 6.90 -21.42
C LEU A 120 -37.15 7.61 -20.18
N ILE A 121 -38.02 7.96 -19.23
CA ILE A 121 -37.61 8.59 -17.96
C ILE A 121 -36.75 7.63 -17.13
N PHE A 122 -37.14 6.36 -17.02
CA PHE A 122 -36.31 5.36 -16.32
C PHE A 122 -34.95 5.17 -16.98
N LEU A 123 -34.90 5.11 -18.32
CA LEU A 123 -33.65 5.04 -19.07
C LEU A 123 -32.78 6.27 -18.85
N ALA A 124 -33.38 7.47 -18.78
CA ALA A 124 -32.68 8.71 -18.50
C ALA A 124 -32.10 8.77 -17.07
N ILE A 125 -32.83 8.29 -16.07
CA ILE A 125 -32.34 8.16 -14.70
C ILE A 125 -31.19 7.15 -14.62
N PHE A 126 -31.32 6.04 -15.35
CA PHE A 126 -30.34 4.95 -15.34
C PHE A 126 -29.02 5.35 -16.02
N LEU A 127 -29.13 5.88 -17.24
CA LEU A 127 -27.97 6.32 -18.01
C LEU A 127 -27.37 7.60 -17.43
N GLY A 128 -28.21 8.56 -17.06
CA GLY A 128 -27.75 9.81 -16.49
C GLY A 128 -27.62 9.78 -14.97
N SER A 129 -27.74 10.97 -14.41
CA SER A 129 -27.97 11.18 -12.98
C SER A 129 -29.43 11.60 -12.77
N TYR A 130 -29.91 11.56 -11.52
CA TYR A 130 -31.25 12.01 -11.14
C TYR A 130 -31.71 13.34 -11.81
N PRO A 131 -30.88 14.41 -11.92
CA PRO A 131 -31.30 15.64 -12.59
C PRO A 131 -31.61 15.49 -14.09
N TRP A 132 -30.92 14.58 -14.80
CA TRP A 132 -31.25 14.30 -16.20
C TRP A 132 -32.61 13.61 -16.33
N GLY A 133 -32.93 12.69 -15.42
CA GLY A 133 -34.26 12.09 -15.35
C GLY A 133 -35.37 13.12 -15.13
N ALA A 134 -35.14 14.08 -14.23
CA ALA A 134 -36.09 15.17 -13.99
C ALA A 134 -36.27 16.08 -15.22
N ALA A 135 -35.18 16.42 -15.92
CA ALA A 135 -35.24 17.22 -17.15
C ALA A 135 -36.07 16.54 -18.25
N TRP A 136 -35.85 15.23 -18.45
CA TRP A 136 -36.64 14.44 -19.42
C TRP A 136 -38.10 14.28 -18.99
N ALA A 137 -38.38 14.14 -17.70
CA ALA A 137 -39.75 14.12 -17.20
C ALA A 137 -40.50 15.43 -17.51
N ILE A 138 -39.87 16.58 -17.26
CA ILE A 138 -40.44 17.89 -17.58
C ILE A 138 -40.74 18.00 -19.09
N LEU A 139 -39.81 17.56 -19.93
CA LEU A 139 -39.98 17.56 -21.39
C LEU A 139 -41.18 16.73 -21.82
N VAL A 140 -41.31 15.50 -21.29
CA VAL A 140 -42.48 14.64 -21.53
C VAL A 140 -43.79 15.31 -21.08
N PHE A 141 -43.80 15.99 -19.93
CA PHE A 141 -44.97 16.73 -19.45
C PHE A 141 -45.34 17.89 -20.37
N ILE A 142 -44.36 18.62 -20.90
CA ILE A 142 -44.59 19.72 -21.85
C ILE A 142 -45.17 19.17 -23.15
N GLU A 143 -44.60 18.10 -23.70
CA GLU A 143 -45.08 17.46 -24.93
C GLU A 143 -46.51 16.94 -24.79
N THR A 144 -46.80 16.21 -23.71
CA THR A 144 -48.15 15.69 -23.43
C THR A 144 -49.16 16.82 -23.22
N SER A 145 -48.77 17.89 -22.52
CA SER A 145 -49.61 19.08 -22.34
C SER A 145 -49.93 19.76 -23.67
N LEU A 146 -48.95 19.87 -24.57
CA LEU A 146 -49.14 20.44 -25.91
C LEU A 146 -50.15 19.62 -26.73
N ILE A 147 -50.04 18.29 -26.71
CA ILE A 147 -50.97 17.39 -27.39
C ILE A 147 -52.41 17.59 -26.88
N VAL A 148 -52.58 17.67 -25.56
CA VAL A 148 -53.90 17.90 -24.93
C VAL A 148 -54.47 19.26 -25.32
N ILE A 149 -53.66 20.32 -25.34
CA ILE A 149 -54.11 21.66 -25.73
C ILE A 149 -54.53 21.67 -27.21
N LEU A 150 -53.76 21.07 -28.11
CA LEU A 150 -54.11 21.00 -29.53
C LEU A 150 -55.42 20.22 -29.75
N PHE A 151 -55.59 19.10 -29.06
CA PHE A 151 -56.83 18.34 -29.10
C PHE A 151 -58.03 19.15 -28.61
N SER A 152 -57.90 19.87 -27.48
CA SER A 152 -58.97 20.72 -26.95
C SER A 152 -59.40 21.86 -27.89
N ARG A 153 -58.52 22.26 -28.81
CA ARG A 153 -58.80 23.28 -29.85
C ARG A 153 -59.35 22.68 -31.14
N GLY A 154 -59.68 21.39 -31.16
CA GLY A 154 -60.24 20.71 -32.33
C GLY A 154 -59.22 20.36 -33.41
N PHE A 155 -57.92 20.29 -33.08
CA PHE A 155 -56.91 19.83 -34.02
C PHE A 155 -57.09 18.34 -34.33
N VAL A 156 -57.26 18.00 -35.60
CA VAL A 156 -57.40 16.61 -36.06
C VAL A 156 -56.01 16.03 -36.34
N PHE A 157 -55.62 15.04 -35.54
CA PHE A 157 -54.34 14.36 -35.75
C PHE A 157 -54.39 13.45 -36.98
N PRO A 158 -53.29 13.36 -37.76
CA PRO A 158 -53.20 12.41 -38.84
C PRO A 158 -53.27 10.98 -38.28
N ASN A 159 -54.08 10.15 -38.94
CA ASN A 159 -54.18 8.74 -38.61
C ASN A 159 -53.62 7.92 -39.77
N ALA A 160 -52.32 7.64 -39.69
CA ALA A 160 -51.60 6.91 -40.73
C ALA A 160 -51.90 5.40 -40.73
N ILE A 161 -52.58 4.89 -39.69
CA ILE A 161 -52.91 3.46 -39.56
C ILE A 161 -54.34 3.22 -40.05
N PRO A 162 -54.57 2.19 -40.90
CA PRO A 162 -55.90 1.82 -41.33
C PRO A 162 -56.85 1.50 -40.15
N PRO A 163 -58.13 1.91 -40.18
CA PRO A 163 -59.05 1.77 -39.04
C PRO A 163 -59.17 0.36 -38.47
N HIS A 164 -59.09 -0.67 -39.31
CA HIS A 164 -59.19 -2.08 -38.93
C HIS A 164 -57.93 -2.62 -38.21
N LEU A 165 -56.80 -1.90 -38.24
CA LEU A 165 -55.53 -2.30 -37.62
C LEU A 165 -55.20 -1.50 -36.35
N ILE A 166 -55.94 -0.44 -36.03
CA ILE A 166 -55.66 0.44 -34.87
C ILE A 166 -55.71 -0.34 -33.56
N THR A 167 -56.70 -1.20 -33.38
CA THR A 167 -56.86 -2.01 -32.16
C THR A 167 -55.70 -2.99 -31.98
N LEU A 168 -55.29 -3.68 -33.05
CA LEU A 168 -54.16 -4.61 -33.02
C LEU A 168 -52.82 -3.89 -32.77
N HIS A 169 -52.61 -2.74 -33.41
CA HIS A 169 -51.41 -1.92 -33.21
C HIS A 169 -51.33 -1.39 -31.79
N SER A 170 -52.42 -0.83 -31.26
CA SER A 170 -52.46 -0.31 -29.89
C SER A 170 -52.21 -1.39 -28.83
N LEU A 171 -52.78 -2.60 -29.00
CA LEU A 171 -52.51 -3.72 -28.11
C LEU A 171 -51.05 -4.19 -28.18
N GLY A 172 -50.49 -4.29 -29.39
CA GLY A 172 -49.08 -4.63 -29.59
C GLY A 172 -48.12 -3.60 -28.99
N ALA A 173 -48.41 -2.30 -29.20
CA ALA A 173 -47.66 -1.20 -28.61
C ALA A 173 -47.74 -1.23 -27.08
N TYR A 174 -48.91 -1.49 -26.50
CA TYR A 174 -49.08 -1.64 -25.05
C TYR A 174 -48.22 -2.78 -24.49
N LEU A 175 -48.31 -3.98 -25.06
CA LEU A 175 -47.56 -5.16 -24.61
C LEU A 175 -46.04 -4.95 -24.71
N LEU A 176 -45.58 -4.35 -25.82
CA LEU A 176 -44.16 -4.03 -26.00
C LEU A 176 -43.68 -2.99 -24.99
N SER A 177 -44.48 -1.95 -24.74
CA SER A 177 -44.15 -0.89 -23.78
C SER A 177 -44.10 -1.41 -22.34
N LEU A 178 -45.04 -2.30 -21.98
CA LEU A 178 -45.06 -2.98 -20.70
C LEU A 178 -43.82 -3.87 -20.51
N LEU A 179 -43.46 -4.66 -21.54
CA LEU A 179 -42.28 -5.51 -21.52
C LEU A 179 -41.00 -4.69 -21.32
N ILE A 180 -40.84 -3.58 -22.06
CA ILE A 180 -39.68 -2.68 -21.93
C ILE A 180 -39.63 -2.11 -20.51
N THR A 181 -40.76 -1.64 -19.97
CA THR A 181 -40.82 -1.08 -18.62
C THR A 181 -40.44 -2.11 -17.56
N LEU A 182 -40.95 -3.34 -17.66
CA LEU A 182 -40.61 -4.44 -16.74
C LEU A 182 -39.12 -4.80 -16.80
N LEU A 183 -38.55 -4.88 -18.01
CA LEU A 183 -37.12 -5.13 -18.19
C LEU A 183 -36.27 -4.02 -17.54
N MET A 184 -36.71 -2.76 -17.63
CA MET A 184 -36.00 -1.64 -17.01
C MET A 184 -36.08 -1.67 -15.49
N VAL A 185 -37.24 -2.01 -14.92
CA VAL A 185 -37.39 -2.18 -13.46
C VAL A 185 -36.47 -3.29 -12.96
N PHE A 186 -36.46 -4.45 -13.65
CA PHE A 186 -35.59 -5.56 -13.30
C PHE A 186 -34.11 -5.19 -13.39
N LEU A 187 -33.73 -4.46 -14.45
CA LEU A 187 -32.35 -4.01 -14.64
C LEU A 187 -31.93 -3.03 -13.53
N PHE A 188 -32.80 -2.10 -13.13
CA PHE A 188 -32.56 -1.16 -12.04
C PHE A 188 -32.40 -1.87 -10.69
N GLU A 189 -33.27 -2.85 -10.40
CA GLU A 189 -33.18 -3.65 -9.17
C GLU A 189 -31.90 -4.49 -9.13
N SER A 190 -31.51 -5.08 -10.27
CA SER A 190 -30.24 -5.79 -10.43
C SER A 190 -29.02 -4.88 -10.19
N GLU A 191 -29.00 -3.67 -10.75
CA GLU A 191 -27.88 -2.73 -10.53
C GLU A 191 -27.82 -2.27 -9.07
N LYS A 192 -28.97 -1.98 -8.46
CA LYS A 192 -29.05 -1.57 -7.05
C LYS A 192 -28.51 -2.65 -6.11
N THR A 193 -28.88 -3.91 -6.35
CA THR A 193 -28.40 -5.05 -5.55
C THR A 193 -26.90 -5.30 -5.76
N ALA A 194 -26.41 -5.18 -6.99
CA ALA A 194 -24.99 -5.27 -7.29
C ALA A 194 -24.17 -4.14 -6.62
N ALA A 195 -24.67 -2.91 -6.63
CA ALA A 195 -24.03 -1.77 -5.98
C ALA A 195 -23.93 -1.96 -4.47
N LEU A 196 -25.02 -2.38 -3.82
CA LEU A 196 -25.04 -2.68 -2.38
C LEU A 196 -24.06 -3.81 -2.03
N SER A 197 -24.00 -4.86 -2.85
CA SER A 197 -23.07 -5.98 -2.66
C SER A 197 -21.61 -5.53 -2.79
N ARG A 198 -21.27 -4.68 -3.78
CA ARG A 198 -19.93 -4.10 -3.94
C ARG A 198 -19.51 -3.24 -2.75
N GLU A 199 -20.44 -2.43 -2.23
CA GLU A 199 -20.18 -1.61 -1.03
C GLU A 199 -19.93 -2.49 0.20
N LYS A 200 -20.77 -3.51 0.39
CA LYS A 200 -20.62 -4.49 1.47
C LYS A 200 -19.29 -5.24 1.36
N GLN A 201 -18.92 -5.74 0.19
CA GLN A 201 -17.63 -6.40 -0.04
C GLN A 201 -16.44 -5.47 0.25
N LYS A 202 -16.51 -4.19 -0.14
CA LYS A 202 -15.46 -3.22 0.20
C LYS A 202 -15.34 -3.01 1.71
N SER A 203 -16.47 -2.91 2.41
CA SER A 203 -16.50 -2.77 3.87
C SER A 203 -15.95 -4.03 4.56
N ASP A 204 -16.40 -5.21 4.14
CA ASP A 204 -15.98 -6.51 4.69
C ASP A 204 -14.48 -6.72 4.45
N ALA A 205 -13.96 -6.42 3.26
CA ALA A 205 -12.54 -6.51 2.95
C ALA A 205 -11.68 -5.53 3.79
N LEU A 206 -12.18 -4.31 4.03
CA LEU A 206 -11.53 -3.35 4.93
C LEU A 206 -11.50 -3.86 6.37
N GLN A 207 -12.60 -4.44 6.84
CA GLN A 207 -12.71 -5.00 8.18
C GLN A 207 -11.83 -6.24 8.36
N GLU A 208 -11.78 -7.12 7.36
CA GLU A 208 -10.92 -8.31 7.35
C GLU A 208 -9.44 -7.91 7.33
N SER A 209 -9.05 -6.94 6.48
CA SER A 209 -7.68 -6.42 6.45
C SER A 209 -7.28 -5.81 7.80
N LYS A 210 -8.17 -5.04 8.43
CA LYS A 210 -7.92 -4.49 9.77
C LYS A 210 -7.76 -5.59 10.81
N ARG A 211 -8.67 -6.57 10.82
CA ARG A 211 -8.62 -7.71 11.75
C ARG A 211 -7.34 -8.53 11.56
N TYR A 212 -6.92 -8.78 10.32
CA TYR A 212 -5.71 -9.52 10.01
C TYR A 212 -4.46 -8.83 10.56
N ILE A 213 -4.34 -7.50 10.41
CA ILE A 213 -3.23 -6.72 10.99
C ILE A 213 -3.27 -6.78 12.52
N ASP A 214 -4.45 -6.63 13.12
CA ASP A 214 -4.62 -6.73 14.57
C ASP A 214 -4.23 -8.12 15.10
N ASP A 215 -4.60 -9.18 14.40
CA ASP A 215 -4.28 -10.57 14.74
C ASP A 215 -2.77 -10.83 14.61
N ILE A 216 -2.11 -10.35 13.55
CA ILE A 216 -0.64 -10.43 13.42
C ILE A 216 0.06 -9.77 14.60
N LEU A 217 -0.35 -8.54 14.94
CA LEU A 217 0.28 -7.79 16.02
C LEU A 217 0.04 -8.47 17.37
N LYS A 218 -1.19 -8.96 17.63
CA LYS A 218 -1.53 -9.70 18.86
C LYS A 218 -0.76 -11.01 19.00
N GLN A 219 -0.59 -11.77 17.92
CA GLN A 219 0.11 -13.06 17.91
C GLN A 219 1.63 -12.93 17.76
N SER A 220 2.16 -11.71 17.58
CA SER A 220 3.61 -11.50 17.54
C SER A 220 4.25 -11.97 18.86
N PRO A 221 5.25 -12.88 18.80
CA PRO A 221 5.92 -13.40 19.99
C PRO A 221 6.88 -12.39 20.63
N LEU A 222 7.18 -11.28 19.93
CA LEU A 222 8.02 -10.21 20.44
C LEU A 222 7.14 -9.10 21.03
N PRO A 223 7.48 -8.54 22.20
CA PRO A 223 6.82 -7.35 22.73
C PRO A 223 6.87 -6.22 21.71
N THR A 224 5.70 -5.87 21.17
CA THR A 224 5.54 -4.85 20.13
C THR A 224 4.39 -3.92 20.48
N PHE A 225 4.65 -2.62 20.44
CA PHE A 225 3.64 -1.60 20.65
C PHE A 225 3.74 -0.48 19.61
N ILE A 226 2.62 0.22 19.43
CA ILE A 226 2.52 1.36 18.51
C ILE A 226 2.01 2.56 19.28
N ILE A 227 2.58 3.73 19.03
CA ILE A 227 2.11 5.01 19.55
C ILE A 227 1.67 5.96 18.43
N ASP A 228 0.71 6.84 18.72
CA ASP A 228 0.25 7.90 17.83
C ASP A 228 1.07 9.21 17.97
N GLN A 229 0.75 10.21 17.13
CA GLN A 229 1.37 11.55 17.20
C GLN A 229 1.20 12.26 18.56
N SER A 230 0.25 11.83 19.40
CA SER A 230 0.00 12.38 20.73
C SER A 230 0.79 11.65 21.82
N HIS A 231 1.73 10.77 21.45
CA HIS A 231 2.51 9.94 22.37
C HIS A 231 1.63 8.99 23.20
N ARG A 232 0.50 8.53 22.64
CA ARG A 232 -0.40 7.57 23.30
C ARG A 232 -0.31 6.21 22.62
N VAL A 233 -0.32 5.15 23.43
CA VAL A 233 -0.31 3.77 22.93
C VAL A 233 -1.63 3.48 22.21
N VAL A 234 -1.54 3.05 20.95
CA VAL A 234 -2.67 2.62 20.12
C VAL A 234 -2.70 1.11 19.87
N GLN A 235 -1.56 0.43 20.04
CA GLN A 235 -1.46 -1.03 19.96
C GLN A 235 -0.57 -1.53 21.09
N TRP A 236 -1.01 -2.58 21.78
CA TRP A 236 -0.26 -3.27 22.83
C TRP A 236 -0.49 -4.77 22.71
N ASN A 237 0.52 -5.53 22.27
CA ASN A 237 0.36 -6.95 22.02
C ASN A 237 0.51 -7.82 23.28
N GLN A 238 0.21 -9.11 23.15
CA GLN A 238 0.23 -10.05 24.27
C GLN A 238 1.63 -10.16 24.89
N ALA A 239 2.69 -10.18 24.07
CA ALA A 239 4.05 -10.25 24.57
C ALA A 239 4.45 -9.00 25.41
N CYS A 240 3.88 -7.82 25.14
CA CYS A 240 4.03 -6.66 26.02
C CYS A 240 3.32 -6.86 27.36
N VAL A 241 2.13 -7.49 27.40
CA VAL A 241 1.44 -7.84 28.64
C VAL A 241 2.28 -8.81 29.46
N ASP A 242 2.82 -9.85 28.82
CA ASP A 242 3.63 -10.87 29.48
C ASP A 242 4.93 -10.28 30.07
N LEU A 243 5.53 -9.31 29.37
CA LEU A 243 6.77 -8.65 29.80
C LEU A 243 6.54 -7.59 30.89
N SER A 244 5.53 -6.73 30.73
CA SER A 244 5.28 -5.59 31.63
C SER A 244 4.34 -5.89 32.79
N GLY A 245 3.48 -6.92 32.66
CA GLY A 245 2.37 -7.18 33.56
C GLY A 245 1.16 -6.25 33.37
N ILE A 246 1.20 -5.31 32.43
CA ILE A 246 0.13 -4.33 32.18
C ILE A 246 -0.80 -4.86 31.10
N SER A 247 -2.12 -4.85 31.38
CA SER A 247 -3.13 -5.29 30.43
C SER A 247 -3.23 -4.34 29.22
N THR A 248 -3.63 -4.87 28.07
CA THR A 248 -3.85 -4.06 26.86
C THR A 248 -4.84 -2.91 27.11
N GLU A 249 -5.94 -3.17 27.83
CA GLU A 249 -6.95 -2.16 28.14
C GLU A 249 -6.40 -1.01 28.99
N GLU A 250 -5.47 -1.32 29.90
CA GLU A 250 -4.86 -0.31 30.76
C GLU A 250 -3.81 0.53 30.01
N ALA A 251 -3.09 -0.08 29.06
CA ALA A 251 -2.05 0.58 28.28
C ALA A 251 -2.62 1.50 27.18
N LEU A 252 -3.74 1.13 26.55
CA LEU A 252 -4.32 1.87 25.43
C LEU A 252 -4.71 3.31 25.82
N GLY A 253 -4.35 4.28 24.98
CA GLY A 253 -4.65 5.70 25.17
C GLY A 253 -3.79 6.43 26.22
N LYS A 254 -2.92 5.71 26.93
CA LYS A 254 -1.97 6.23 27.91
C LYS A 254 -0.57 6.42 27.32
N PRO A 255 0.32 7.21 27.95
CA PRO A 255 1.73 7.21 27.59
C PRO A 255 2.35 5.83 27.77
N VAL A 256 3.47 5.59 27.08
CA VAL A 256 4.22 4.33 27.19
C VAL A 256 4.60 4.06 28.64
N TRP A 257 4.50 2.80 29.06
CA TRP A 257 4.90 2.35 30.39
C TRP A 257 6.37 2.70 30.69
N ASP A 258 6.62 3.16 31.91
CA ASP A 258 7.91 3.70 32.34
C ASP A 258 9.05 2.68 32.39
N GLY A 259 8.71 1.38 32.40
CA GLY A 259 9.69 0.29 32.24
C GLY A 259 10.31 0.20 30.85
N PHE A 260 9.73 0.85 29.83
CA PHE A 260 10.27 0.88 28.46
C PHE A 260 10.98 2.20 28.10
N TYR A 261 11.22 3.07 29.07
CA TYR A 261 11.98 4.30 28.87
C TYR A 261 13.48 3.99 28.68
N ILE A 262 14.07 4.61 27.67
CA ILE A 262 15.47 4.38 27.25
C ILE A 262 16.41 5.52 27.65
N ASN A 263 15.88 6.60 28.23
CA ASN A 263 16.65 7.74 28.68
C ASN A 263 16.10 8.32 29.99
N ASP A 264 16.89 9.18 30.63
CA ASP A 264 16.52 9.87 31.88
C ASP A 264 15.35 10.86 31.71
N TYR A 265 14.96 11.16 30.47
CA TYR A 265 13.80 12.01 30.15
C TYR A 265 12.47 11.25 30.11
N GLY A 266 12.50 9.94 30.37
CA GLY A 266 11.30 9.11 30.39
C GLY A 266 10.66 8.90 29.02
N LEU A 267 11.48 8.73 27.98
CA LEU A 267 10.99 8.48 26.62
C LEU A 267 11.37 7.08 26.14
N SER A 268 10.46 6.43 25.44
CA SER A 268 10.76 5.21 24.67
C SER A 268 11.46 5.56 23.35
N LEU A 269 11.99 4.55 22.63
CA LEU A 269 12.56 4.77 21.29
C LEU A 269 11.51 5.32 20.33
N ALA A 270 10.28 4.80 20.39
CA ALA A 270 9.17 5.30 19.59
C ALA A 270 8.88 6.79 19.86
N ASP A 271 8.90 7.21 21.12
CA ASP A 271 8.70 8.62 21.50
C ASP A 271 9.80 9.53 20.93
N MET A 272 11.05 9.07 20.98
CA MET A 272 12.17 9.81 20.41
C MET A 272 12.05 9.94 18.88
N ILE A 273 11.63 8.87 18.20
CA ILE A 273 11.41 8.88 16.73
C ILE A 273 10.31 9.86 16.34
N LEU A 274 9.23 9.96 17.13
CA LEU A 274 8.15 10.91 16.86
C LEU A 274 8.58 12.38 17.05
N LYS A 275 9.35 12.66 18.10
CA LYS A 275 9.82 14.03 18.38
C LYS A 275 10.84 14.50 17.34
N ASP A 276 11.91 13.73 17.17
CA ASP A 276 12.95 14.03 16.20
C ASP A 276 13.80 12.77 15.93
N PRO A 277 13.70 12.18 14.72
CA PRO A 277 14.54 11.07 14.31
C PRO A 277 16.05 11.35 14.41
N GLN A 278 16.49 12.61 14.36
CA GLN A 278 17.91 12.97 14.54
C GLN A 278 18.35 12.86 16.00
N MET A 279 17.44 13.00 16.96
CA MET A 279 17.73 12.85 18.39
C MET A 279 18.25 11.45 18.71
N VAL A 280 17.69 10.41 18.09
CA VAL A 280 18.17 9.03 18.24
C VAL A 280 19.63 8.90 17.78
N ARG A 281 19.99 9.51 16.65
CA ARG A 281 21.38 9.50 16.15
C ARG A 281 22.35 10.25 17.05
N LYS A 282 21.91 11.35 17.67
CA LYS A 282 22.75 12.17 18.55
C LYS A 282 23.00 11.51 19.91
N TYR A 283 21.99 10.87 20.49
CA TYR A 283 22.11 10.21 21.78
C TYR A 283 22.88 8.89 21.72
N PHE A 284 22.75 8.13 20.62
CA PHE A 284 23.30 6.78 20.52
C PHE A 284 24.43 6.66 19.47
N GLN A 285 25.24 7.71 19.28
CA GLN A 285 26.27 7.82 18.23
C GLN A 285 27.16 6.58 18.02
N ASN A 286 27.52 5.86 19.08
CA ASN A 286 28.39 4.68 19.03
C ASN A 286 27.66 3.32 19.18
N SER A 287 26.34 3.33 19.42
CA SER A 287 25.53 2.13 19.74
C SER A 287 24.31 1.95 18.82
N ALA A 288 23.95 2.97 18.03
CA ALA A 288 22.89 2.91 17.04
C ALA A 288 23.35 2.21 15.76
N VAL A 289 22.90 0.99 15.54
CA VAL A 289 23.08 0.30 14.26
C VAL A 289 21.98 0.77 13.31
N SER A 290 22.16 1.93 12.69
CA SER A 290 21.28 2.36 11.59
C SER A 290 21.65 1.58 10.32
N LYS A 291 21.00 0.45 10.05
CA LYS A 291 21.08 -0.26 8.77
C LYS A 291 19.69 -0.36 8.12
N THR A 292 19.20 0.70 7.46
CA THR A 292 18.29 0.63 6.27
C THR A 292 17.80 2.01 5.80
N THR A 293 17.42 2.09 4.52
CA THR A 293 16.83 3.24 3.82
C THR A 293 15.43 3.67 4.31
N SER A 294 14.79 2.86 5.16
CA SER A 294 13.41 3.04 5.66
C SER A 294 13.28 3.92 6.91
N GLY A 295 14.39 4.25 7.58
CA GLY A 295 14.39 5.06 8.82
C GLY A 295 14.12 4.26 10.10
N TRP A 296 14.43 2.95 10.08
CA TRP A 296 14.39 2.07 11.25
C TRP A 296 15.66 2.22 12.09
N PHE A 297 15.50 2.20 13.42
CA PHE A 297 16.58 2.27 14.40
C PHE A 297 16.62 0.99 15.21
N GLU A 298 17.84 0.49 15.47
CA GLU A 298 18.11 -0.68 16.31
C GLU A 298 19.16 -0.30 17.36
N LEU A 299 18.86 -0.60 18.62
CA LEU A 299 19.67 -0.27 19.79
C LEU A 299 19.71 -1.47 20.74
N GLU A 300 20.89 -1.88 21.17
CA GLU A 300 21.01 -2.85 22.27
C GLU A 300 21.13 -2.08 23.60
N LEU A 301 20.15 -2.27 24.49
CA LEU A 301 20.03 -1.53 25.75
C LEU A 301 19.85 -2.49 26.93
N PHE A 302 20.37 -2.07 28.08
CA PHE A 302 20.17 -2.76 29.35
C PHE A 302 19.01 -2.12 30.11
N PHE A 303 17.99 -2.90 30.45
CA PHE A 303 16.81 -2.41 31.18
C PHE A 303 16.82 -2.89 32.64
N PRO A 304 17.24 -2.06 33.61
CA PRO A 304 17.35 -2.45 35.02
C PRO A 304 15.99 -2.69 35.69
N LYS A 305 14.91 -2.10 35.18
CA LYS A 305 13.53 -2.25 35.71
C LYS A 305 12.82 -3.53 35.25
N LEU A 306 13.35 -4.22 34.23
CA LEU A 306 12.79 -5.49 33.75
C LEU A 306 13.39 -6.67 34.54
N LYS A 307 12.59 -7.73 34.77
CA LYS A 307 12.97 -8.90 35.59
C LYS A 307 14.41 -9.35 35.27
N ASN A 308 15.31 -9.24 36.26
CA ASN A 308 16.74 -9.59 36.20
C ASN A 308 17.70 -8.72 35.36
N GLY A 309 17.34 -7.51 34.94
CA GLY A 309 18.29 -6.64 34.23
C GLY A 309 18.79 -7.29 32.93
N GLN A 310 17.90 -7.44 31.95
CA GLN A 310 18.23 -8.12 30.70
C GLN A 310 18.69 -7.14 29.62
N ARG A 311 19.61 -7.61 28.77
CA ARG A 311 19.94 -6.92 27.52
C ARG A 311 18.83 -7.18 26.51
N ILE A 312 18.31 -6.10 25.93
CA ILE A 312 17.22 -6.11 24.99
C ILE A 312 17.64 -5.31 23.76
N VAL A 313 17.47 -5.91 22.59
CA VAL A 313 17.54 -5.19 21.32
C VAL A 313 16.20 -4.50 21.11
N VAL A 314 16.21 -3.19 21.22
CA VAL A 314 15.07 -2.32 20.97
C VAL A 314 15.13 -1.83 19.54
N THR A 315 14.03 -2.01 18.82
CA THR A 315 13.91 -1.66 17.43
C THR A 315 12.72 -0.72 17.24
N GLY A 316 12.86 0.32 16.43
CA GLY A 316 11.81 1.34 16.29
C GLY A 316 11.77 2.00 14.92
N ALA A 317 10.59 2.18 14.35
CA ALA A 317 10.39 2.81 13.05
C ALA A 317 9.19 3.79 13.04
N PRO A 318 9.26 4.89 12.27
CA PRO A 318 8.11 5.77 12.06
C PRO A 318 7.09 5.13 11.12
N ILE A 319 5.81 5.17 11.50
CA ILE A 319 4.68 4.84 10.63
C ILE A 319 4.30 6.11 9.88
N LYS A 320 4.32 6.09 8.55
CA LYS A 320 4.04 7.26 7.70
C LYS A 320 2.72 7.08 6.95
N ASP A 321 2.06 8.19 6.66
CA ASP A 321 0.92 8.20 5.73
C ASP A 321 1.38 8.20 4.25
N LYS A 322 0.40 8.17 3.34
CA LYS A 322 0.62 8.21 1.88
C LYS A 322 1.36 9.46 1.38
N PHE A 323 1.46 10.51 2.20
CA PHE A 323 2.16 11.75 1.89
C PHE A 323 3.53 11.83 2.58
N GLY A 324 3.95 10.78 3.29
CA GLY A 324 5.22 10.71 4.01
C GLY A 324 5.22 11.38 5.39
N LYS A 325 4.07 11.88 5.86
CA LYS A 325 3.95 12.46 7.21
C LYS A 325 3.90 11.36 8.26
N ILE A 326 4.69 11.48 9.31
CA ILE A 326 4.72 10.51 10.42
C ILE A 326 3.36 10.54 11.14
N ARG A 327 2.63 9.43 11.19
CA ARG A 327 1.37 9.22 11.91
C ARG A 327 1.54 8.56 13.28
N GLY A 328 2.65 7.88 13.48
CA GLY A 328 2.93 7.13 14.68
C GLY A 328 4.32 6.53 14.63
N ALA A 329 4.66 5.75 15.63
CA ALA A 329 5.89 4.96 15.66
C ALA A 329 5.60 3.58 16.22
N ILE A 330 6.24 2.56 15.63
CA ILE A 330 6.22 1.18 16.12
C ILE A 330 7.54 0.91 16.83
N GLN A 331 7.48 0.21 17.96
CA GLN A 331 8.66 -0.27 18.68
C GLN A 331 8.48 -1.74 19.05
N THR A 332 9.55 -2.51 18.86
CA THR A 332 9.65 -3.91 19.26
C THR A 332 10.85 -4.11 20.17
N LEU A 333 10.67 -4.92 21.22
CA LEU A 333 11.71 -5.31 22.15
C LEU A 333 12.03 -6.79 21.91
N GLN A 334 13.28 -7.10 21.58
CA GLN A 334 13.75 -8.46 21.44
C GLN A 334 14.70 -8.76 22.61
N PRO A 335 14.34 -9.65 23.54
CA PRO A 335 15.29 -10.11 24.54
C PRO A 335 16.45 -10.78 23.83
N VAL A 336 17.67 -10.38 24.15
CA VAL A 336 18.85 -11.10 23.69
C VAL A 336 18.95 -12.29 24.62
N GLN A 337 18.95 -13.52 24.09
CA GLN A 337 19.34 -14.67 24.90
C GLN A 337 20.67 -14.30 25.56
N PRO A 338 20.87 -14.55 26.86
CA PRO A 338 22.23 -14.54 27.36
C PRO A 338 22.98 -15.51 26.45
N VAL A 339 23.81 -14.96 25.57
CA VAL A 339 24.98 -15.72 25.13
C VAL A 339 25.57 -16.18 26.45
N ASP A 340 26.04 -17.41 26.53
CA ASP A 340 26.96 -17.83 27.58
C ASP A 340 28.25 -16.99 27.42
N GLU A 341 28.13 -15.66 27.56
CA GLU A 341 29.20 -14.77 27.92
C GLU A 341 29.68 -15.34 29.25
N PRO A 342 31.00 -15.55 29.42
CA PRO A 342 31.59 -15.92 30.69
C PRO A 342 31.52 -14.72 31.66
N GLY A 343 30.30 -14.22 31.90
CA GLY A 343 29.98 -12.99 32.62
C GLY A 343 29.56 -13.24 34.07
N ASN A 344 29.56 -14.50 34.52
CA ASN A 344 29.49 -14.82 35.95
C ASN A 344 30.85 -14.64 36.65
N LEU A 345 31.65 -13.65 36.21
CA LEU A 345 32.98 -13.30 36.73
C LEU A 345 32.92 -12.28 37.89
N GLY A 346 31.73 -12.02 38.43
CA GLY A 346 31.58 -11.18 39.63
C GLY A 346 31.96 -11.90 40.93
N ASP A 347 31.67 -13.20 41.03
CA ASP A 347 31.78 -13.96 42.29
C ASP A 347 32.81 -15.11 42.27
N THR A 348 33.43 -15.42 41.14
CA THR A 348 34.44 -16.48 41.06
C THR A 348 35.84 -15.91 40.84
N SER A 349 36.50 -15.54 41.93
CA SER A 349 37.96 -15.44 42.04
C SER A 349 38.68 -16.79 41.87
N TYR A 350 38.13 -17.73 41.09
CA TYR A 350 38.69 -19.05 40.85
C TYR A 350 39.09 -19.20 39.37
N ASN A 351 40.41 -19.18 39.15
CA ASN A 351 41.13 -19.79 38.02
C ASN A 351 41.22 -19.06 36.67
N LEU A 352 41.17 -17.72 36.63
CA LEU A 352 41.67 -16.93 35.48
C LEU A 352 43.20 -17.10 35.23
N GLU A 353 43.90 -17.66 36.21
CA GLU A 353 45.35 -17.93 36.19
C GLU A 353 45.69 -19.35 35.75
N SER A 354 44.68 -20.19 35.48
CA SER A 354 44.90 -21.55 35.02
C SER A 354 45.35 -21.56 33.56
N SER A 355 46.47 -22.24 33.30
CA SER A 355 47.08 -22.43 31.98
C SER A 355 46.19 -23.13 30.94
N THR A 356 44.96 -23.54 31.31
CA THR A 356 44.00 -24.28 30.48
C THR A 356 42.83 -23.46 29.92
N THR A 357 42.67 -22.17 30.24
CA THR A 357 41.59 -21.36 29.63
C THR A 357 41.78 -21.20 28.12
N PRO A 358 40.74 -21.47 27.28
CA PRO A 358 40.82 -21.34 25.83
C PRO A 358 40.73 -19.90 25.32
N ILE A 359 40.50 -18.92 26.20
CA ILE A 359 40.34 -17.51 25.88
C ILE A 359 41.68 -16.79 26.06
N PRO A 360 42.18 -16.03 25.07
CA PRO A 360 43.36 -15.18 25.21
C PRO A 360 43.18 -14.11 26.29
N ILE A 361 43.94 -14.24 27.39
CA ILE A 361 43.89 -13.33 28.53
C ILE A 361 45.30 -12.87 28.88
N PHE A 362 45.46 -11.56 29.00
CA PHE A 362 46.69 -10.93 29.45
C PHE A 362 46.42 -9.76 30.38
N LYS A 363 47.36 -9.48 31.29
CA LYS A 363 47.28 -8.38 32.25
C LYS A 363 48.31 -7.30 31.89
N ILE A 364 47.97 -6.04 32.16
CA ILE A 364 48.85 -4.88 31.99
C ILE A 364 49.00 -4.16 33.33
N ASP A 365 50.25 -3.89 33.70
CA ASP A 365 50.60 -3.15 34.91
C ASP A 365 50.38 -1.62 34.76
N ALA A 366 50.63 -0.87 35.85
CA ALA A 366 50.50 0.58 35.86
C ALA A 366 51.49 1.30 34.92
N GLN A 367 52.56 0.64 34.50
CA GLN A 367 53.57 1.14 33.56
C GLN A 367 53.20 0.86 32.10
N GLY A 368 52.09 0.15 31.85
CA GLY A 368 51.64 -0.19 30.49
C GLY A 368 52.36 -1.41 29.90
N CYS A 369 53.01 -2.21 30.74
CA CYS A 369 53.73 -3.43 30.37
C CYS A 369 52.92 -4.68 30.72
N VAL A 370 53.07 -5.73 29.92
CA VAL A 370 52.40 -7.01 30.15
C VAL A 370 53.07 -7.76 31.30
N ASN A 371 52.35 -8.07 32.37
CA ASN A 371 52.85 -8.86 33.51
C ASN A 371 52.26 -10.29 33.55
N PHE A 372 51.23 -10.58 32.75
CA PHE A 372 50.66 -11.92 32.59
C PHE A 372 50.24 -12.17 31.14
N TRP A 373 50.53 -13.37 30.61
CA TRP A 373 50.21 -13.77 29.24
C TRP A 373 49.92 -15.28 29.19
N ASN A 374 48.67 -15.67 28.90
CA ASN A 374 48.29 -17.07 28.97
C ASN A 374 48.60 -17.86 27.68
N LYS A 375 48.46 -19.20 27.74
CA LYS A 375 48.72 -20.09 26.58
C LYS A 375 47.80 -19.83 25.39
N ALA A 376 46.58 -19.35 25.62
CA ALA A 376 45.67 -18.98 24.55
C ALA A 376 46.15 -17.72 23.80
N CYS A 377 46.77 -16.76 24.49
CA CYS A 377 47.43 -15.62 23.83
C CYS A 377 48.57 -16.06 22.92
N GLU A 378 49.38 -17.06 23.31
CA GLU A 378 50.43 -17.60 22.44
C GLU A 378 49.84 -18.19 21.15
N LYS A 379 48.71 -18.90 21.25
CA LYS A 379 48.03 -19.51 20.09
C LYS A 379 47.34 -18.48 19.20
N SER A 380 46.58 -17.54 19.77
CA SER A 380 45.76 -16.59 19.00
C SER A 380 46.55 -15.41 18.46
N PHE A 381 47.58 -14.96 19.17
CA PHE A 381 48.38 -13.81 18.75
C PHE A 381 49.73 -14.22 18.17
N GLY A 382 50.18 -15.46 18.36
CA GLY A 382 51.42 -15.99 17.80
C GLY A 382 52.70 -15.59 18.54
N TYR A 383 52.59 -14.92 19.70
CA TYR A 383 53.74 -14.49 20.49
C TYR A 383 53.89 -15.31 21.78
N PRO A 384 55.07 -15.90 22.04
CA PRO A 384 55.32 -16.62 23.28
C PRO A 384 55.37 -15.66 24.48
N ALA A 385 54.92 -16.11 25.66
CA ALA A 385 54.86 -15.30 26.87
C ALA A 385 56.22 -14.64 27.20
N ALA A 386 57.32 -15.39 27.05
CA ALA A 386 58.68 -14.89 27.31
C ALA A 386 59.07 -13.66 26.45
N GLN A 387 58.44 -13.47 25.29
CA GLN A 387 58.68 -12.30 24.44
C GLN A 387 57.80 -11.11 24.81
N MET A 388 56.66 -11.34 25.47
CA MET A 388 55.65 -10.33 25.77
C MET A 388 55.74 -9.81 27.20
N LEU A 389 56.13 -10.65 28.16
CA LEU A 389 56.31 -10.26 29.56
C LEU A 389 57.31 -9.11 29.69
N GLY A 390 56.93 -8.09 30.45
CA GLY A 390 57.70 -6.86 30.67
C GLY A 390 57.71 -5.88 29.49
N LYS A 391 57.00 -6.17 28.39
CA LYS A 391 56.92 -5.28 27.21
C LYS A 391 55.54 -4.69 27.03
N SER A 392 55.47 -3.59 26.29
CA SER A 392 54.20 -2.97 25.92
C SER A 392 53.50 -3.80 24.82
N PRO A 393 52.18 -4.02 24.89
CA PRO A 393 51.43 -4.72 23.85
C PRO A 393 51.08 -3.83 22.64
N LEU A 394 51.40 -2.53 22.68
CA LEU A 394 51.09 -1.57 21.61
C LEU A 394 51.64 -1.91 20.22
N PRO A 395 52.84 -2.52 20.06
CA PRO A 395 53.34 -2.93 18.75
C PRO A 395 52.43 -3.96 18.06
N LEU A 396 51.78 -4.85 18.84
CA LEU A 396 50.83 -5.87 18.37
C LEU A 396 49.56 -5.24 17.78
N ILE A 397 49.17 -4.07 18.29
CA ILE A 397 47.93 -3.40 17.93
C ILE A 397 48.14 -2.60 16.63
N SER A 398 47.20 -2.76 15.71
CA SER A 398 47.18 -1.99 14.46
C SER A 398 47.17 -0.50 14.74
N LYS A 399 47.94 0.28 13.96
CA LYS A 399 48.16 1.73 14.18
C LYS A 399 46.88 2.52 14.48
N SER A 400 45.80 2.26 13.75
CA SER A 400 44.50 2.95 13.90
C SER A 400 43.81 2.73 15.25
N TYR A 401 44.17 1.69 16.01
CA TYR A 401 43.56 1.33 17.29
C TYR A 401 44.47 1.63 18.50
N ARG A 402 45.71 2.08 18.28
CA ARG A 402 46.69 2.27 19.36
C ARG A 402 46.26 3.35 20.35
N ASP A 403 45.72 4.46 19.88
CA ASP A 403 45.32 5.57 20.76
C ASP A 403 44.08 5.19 21.59
N VAL A 404 43.12 4.51 20.97
CA VAL A 404 41.93 3.97 21.65
C VAL A 404 42.33 2.98 22.73
N PHE A 405 43.26 2.06 22.41
CA PHE A 405 43.76 1.09 23.38
C PHE A 405 44.49 1.76 24.56
N LYS A 406 45.39 2.72 24.29
CA LYS A 406 46.09 3.46 25.35
C LYS A 406 45.12 4.17 26.30
N ASN A 407 44.13 4.86 25.74
CA ASN A 407 43.13 5.58 26.53
C ASN A 407 42.29 4.61 27.36
N THR A 408 41.88 3.49 26.75
CA THR A 408 41.16 2.43 27.47
C THR A 408 41.95 1.93 28.66
N VAL A 409 43.22 1.52 28.46
CA VAL A 409 44.04 0.99 29.56
C VAL A 409 44.19 2.01 30.67
N LYS A 410 44.40 3.30 30.34
CA LYS A 410 44.47 4.38 31.32
C LYS A 410 43.18 4.51 32.13
N GLU A 411 42.02 4.43 31.49
CA GLU A 411 40.72 4.50 32.15
C GLU A 411 40.43 3.25 33.00
N VAL A 412 40.87 2.07 32.56
CA VAL A 412 40.75 0.84 33.34
C VAL A 412 41.59 0.90 34.61
N LEU A 413 42.84 1.36 34.51
CA LEU A 413 43.70 1.56 35.70
C LEU A 413 43.09 2.56 36.71
N GLN A 414 42.23 3.48 36.25
CA GLN A 414 41.47 4.39 37.11
C GLN A 414 40.22 3.75 37.76
N GLY A 415 39.86 2.52 37.38
CA GLY A 415 38.73 1.77 37.94
C GLY A 415 37.54 1.56 37.03
N ARG A 416 37.60 1.97 35.77
CA ARG A 416 36.49 1.76 34.83
C ARG A 416 36.58 0.37 34.20
N SER A 417 35.43 -0.21 33.89
CA SER A 417 35.35 -1.48 33.14
C SER A 417 34.71 -1.23 31.79
N PHE A 418 35.21 -1.92 30.76
CA PHE A 418 34.71 -1.82 29.39
C PHE A 418 34.40 -3.22 28.87
N PRO A 419 33.12 -3.57 28.69
CA PRO A 419 32.76 -4.92 28.31
C PRO A 419 32.91 -5.22 26.81
N HIS A 420 32.91 -4.22 25.92
CA HIS A 420 32.79 -4.48 24.47
C HIS A 420 33.68 -3.60 23.62
N LEU A 421 34.99 -3.86 23.66
CA LEU A 421 35.96 -3.12 22.85
C LEU A 421 36.44 -3.95 21.68
N ALA A 422 36.27 -3.43 20.46
CA ALA A 422 36.76 -4.09 19.27
C ALA A 422 38.03 -3.41 18.74
N TRP A 423 39.08 -4.19 18.56
CA TRP A 423 40.30 -3.72 17.90
C TRP A 423 40.99 -4.83 17.13
N LYS A 424 42.00 -4.43 16.37
CA LYS A 424 42.73 -5.29 15.44
C LYS A 424 44.18 -5.46 15.88
N TYR A 425 44.56 -6.69 16.18
CA TYR A 425 45.94 -7.12 16.37
C TYR A 425 46.59 -7.55 15.05
N ARG A 426 47.90 -7.71 15.09
CA ARG A 426 48.73 -8.33 14.05
C ARG A 426 49.55 -9.44 14.68
N ASP A 427 49.50 -10.61 14.07
CA ASP A 427 50.38 -11.72 14.43
C ASP A 427 51.82 -11.46 13.89
N PRO A 428 52.81 -12.33 14.19
CA PRO A 428 54.18 -12.19 13.70
C PRO A 428 54.32 -12.19 12.18
N GLU A 429 53.37 -12.82 11.48
CA GLU A 429 53.32 -12.92 10.01
C GLU A 429 52.63 -11.69 9.37
N GLY A 430 52.03 -10.83 10.19
CA GLY A 430 51.34 -9.61 9.77
C GLY A 430 49.85 -9.79 9.45
N ASN A 431 49.29 -10.98 9.66
CA ASN A 431 47.88 -11.25 9.43
C ASN A 431 47.00 -10.51 10.45
N PRO A 432 45.79 -10.07 10.04
CA PRO A 432 44.89 -9.35 10.91
C PRO A 432 44.13 -10.30 11.84
N VAL A 433 44.27 -10.10 13.16
CA VAL A 433 43.44 -10.78 14.17
C VAL A 433 42.46 -9.76 14.74
N PHE A 434 41.18 -9.91 14.47
CA PHE A 434 40.14 -9.05 15.04
C PHE A 434 39.66 -9.65 16.35
N VAL A 435 39.63 -8.85 17.41
CA VAL A 435 39.13 -9.30 18.71
C VAL A 435 38.02 -8.41 19.24
N LEU A 436 37.16 -9.02 20.05
CA LEU A 436 36.29 -8.34 21.00
C LEU A 436 36.91 -8.51 22.40
N THR A 437 37.04 -7.42 23.14
CA THR A 437 37.79 -7.39 24.40
C THR A 437 36.94 -6.88 25.54
N TRP A 438 36.95 -7.64 26.63
CA TRP A 438 36.52 -7.20 27.95
C TRP A 438 37.74 -6.69 28.73
N ALA A 439 37.69 -5.45 29.18
CA ALA A 439 38.75 -4.80 29.93
C ALA A 439 38.24 -4.41 31.32
N TYR A 440 38.89 -4.88 32.39
CA TYR A 440 38.46 -4.61 33.76
C TYR A 440 39.65 -4.45 34.73
N PRO A 441 39.48 -3.66 35.80
CA PRO A 441 40.51 -3.44 36.79
C PRO A 441 40.54 -4.58 37.81
N ILE A 442 41.73 -5.03 38.18
CA ILE A 442 41.96 -5.88 39.36
C ILE A 442 42.96 -5.21 40.31
N PRO A 443 42.95 -5.54 41.61
CA PRO A 443 44.03 -5.16 42.52
C PRO A 443 45.36 -5.74 42.02
N SER A 444 46.45 -4.98 42.10
CA SER A 444 47.78 -5.52 41.79
C SER A 444 48.24 -6.49 42.88
N ASP A 445 48.89 -7.59 42.47
CA ASP A 445 49.51 -8.58 43.37
C ASP A 445 50.61 -7.97 44.26
N SER A 446 51.17 -6.83 43.84
CA SER A 446 52.17 -6.06 44.60
C SER A 446 51.60 -5.17 45.72
N GLY A 447 50.27 -5.12 45.87
CA GLY A 447 49.59 -4.34 46.90
C GLY A 447 49.56 -2.82 46.67
N LYS A 448 50.15 -2.31 45.58
CA LYS A 448 50.08 -0.89 45.19
C LYS A 448 49.50 -0.72 43.79
N GLY A 449 48.26 -0.25 43.73
CA GLY A 449 47.59 0.14 42.48
C GLY A 449 46.66 -0.92 41.91
N ARG A 450 46.22 -0.68 40.67
CA ARG A 450 45.34 -1.55 39.89
C ARG A 450 46.06 -2.05 38.66
N GLU A 451 45.67 -3.20 38.15
CA GLU A 451 46.10 -3.77 36.88
C GLU A 451 44.91 -3.88 35.94
N CYS A 452 45.17 -3.85 34.65
CA CYS A 452 44.16 -3.99 33.62
C CYS A 452 44.18 -5.42 33.08
N VAL A 453 43.09 -6.16 33.28
CA VAL A 453 42.90 -7.48 32.67
C VAL A 453 42.18 -7.33 31.35
N LEU A 454 42.70 -7.97 30.32
CA LEU A 454 42.12 -7.98 28.98
C LEU A 454 41.80 -9.42 28.58
N ALA A 455 40.51 -9.75 28.51
CA ALA A 455 40.02 -11.01 27.98
C ALA A 455 39.53 -10.81 26.54
N ASN A 456 40.07 -11.56 25.59
CA ASN A 456 39.87 -11.32 24.17
C ASN A 456 39.20 -12.52 23.51
N ALA A 457 38.06 -12.30 22.86
CA ALA A 457 37.44 -13.26 21.96
C ALA A 457 37.87 -12.98 20.52
N ASP A 458 38.37 -14.01 19.81
CA ASP A 458 38.68 -13.90 18.39
C ASP A 458 37.40 -13.85 17.55
N ILE A 459 37.20 -12.75 16.83
CA ILE A 459 36.07 -12.50 15.95
C ILE A 459 36.51 -12.36 14.48
N THR A 460 37.71 -12.81 14.13
CA THR A 460 38.32 -12.64 12.81
C THR A 460 37.44 -13.23 11.70
N LEU A 461 37.00 -14.47 11.86
CA LEU A 461 36.12 -15.13 10.88
C LEU A 461 34.81 -14.38 10.67
N LEU A 462 34.17 -13.96 11.77
CA LEU A 462 32.92 -13.19 11.76
C LEU A 462 33.11 -11.84 11.05
N LYS A 463 34.18 -11.10 11.40
CA LYS A 463 34.46 -9.79 10.82
C LYS A 463 34.77 -9.87 9.32
N LEU A 464 35.55 -10.87 8.90
CA LEU A 464 35.85 -11.09 7.48
C LEU A 464 34.61 -11.49 6.68
N LYS A 465 33.75 -12.36 7.22
CA LYS A 465 32.46 -12.69 6.60
C LYS A 465 31.57 -11.45 6.46
N MET A 466 31.50 -10.61 7.49
CA MET A 466 30.71 -9.38 7.46
C MET A 466 31.21 -8.40 6.40
N ILE A 467 32.53 -8.18 6.31
CA ILE A 467 33.15 -7.33 5.28
C ILE A 467 32.84 -7.89 3.88
N LYS A 468 32.87 -9.21 3.70
CA LYS A 468 32.52 -9.85 2.41
C LYS A 468 31.05 -9.62 2.05
N LEU A 469 30.14 -9.78 3.00
CA LEU A 469 28.71 -9.54 2.80
C LEU A 469 28.42 -8.07 2.46
N GLU A 470 29.07 -7.13 3.14
CA GLU A 470 28.92 -5.69 2.85
C GLU A 470 29.38 -5.35 1.43
N ARG A 471 30.52 -5.91 0.98
CA ARG A 471 30.96 -5.76 -0.41
C ARG A 471 29.96 -6.34 -1.42
N HIS A 472 29.39 -7.51 -1.12
CA HIS A 472 28.34 -8.10 -1.97
C HIS A 472 27.09 -7.22 -2.01
N ALA A 473 26.66 -6.66 -0.88
CA ALA A 473 25.51 -5.78 -0.80
C ALA A 473 25.72 -4.49 -1.61
N ILE A 474 26.90 -3.86 -1.51
CA ILE A 474 27.26 -2.67 -2.30
C ILE A 474 27.18 -2.99 -3.80
N LYS A 475 27.83 -4.08 -4.23
CA LYS A 475 27.82 -4.51 -5.65
C LYS A 475 26.41 -4.79 -6.15
N ASN A 476 25.55 -5.40 -5.33
CA ASN A 476 24.18 -5.70 -5.70
C ASN A 476 23.32 -4.43 -5.81
N ASN A 477 23.54 -3.46 -4.92
CA ASN A 477 22.84 -2.18 -4.94
C ASN A 477 23.23 -1.34 -6.18
N GLU A 478 24.52 -1.33 -6.55
CA GLU A 478 24.97 -0.73 -7.81
C GLU A 478 24.28 -1.39 -9.02
N LYS A 479 24.21 -2.72 -9.05
CA LYS A 479 23.55 -3.46 -10.13
C LYS A 479 22.06 -3.13 -10.25
N ILE A 480 21.35 -3.00 -9.13
CA ILE A 480 19.93 -2.59 -9.09
C ILE A 480 19.78 -1.17 -9.63
N LYS A 481 20.68 -0.26 -9.27
CA LYS A 481 20.65 1.11 -9.79
C LYS A 481 20.83 1.15 -11.30
N THR A 482 21.80 0.41 -11.85
CA THR A 482 22.01 0.33 -13.30
C THR A 482 20.79 -0.26 -14.03
N LEU A 483 20.22 -1.35 -13.51
CA LEU A 483 18.99 -1.95 -14.06
C LEU A 483 17.81 -0.98 -14.04
N SER A 484 17.67 -0.18 -12.97
CA SER A 484 16.63 0.84 -12.87
C SER A 484 16.81 1.95 -13.90
N GLU A 485 18.05 2.40 -14.13
CA GLU A 485 18.37 3.40 -15.16
C GLU A 485 18.08 2.86 -16.57
N GLU A 486 18.48 1.62 -16.86
CA GLU A 486 18.16 0.94 -18.13
C GLU A 486 16.66 0.79 -18.36
N TYR A 487 15.91 0.42 -17.31
CA TYR A 487 14.45 0.29 -17.39
C TYR A 487 13.77 1.62 -17.73
N GLU A 488 14.17 2.73 -17.09
CA GLU A 488 13.62 4.05 -17.41
C GLU A 488 14.00 4.51 -18.83
N LEU A 489 15.21 4.19 -19.29
CA LEU A 489 15.65 4.46 -20.67
C LEU A 489 14.81 3.68 -21.70
N LEU A 490 14.56 2.40 -21.43
CA LEU A 490 13.69 1.54 -22.24
C LEU A 490 12.26 2.10 -22.29
N LYS A 491 11.71 2.49 -21.14
CA LYS A 491 10.37 3.08 -21.03
C LYS A 491 10.26 4.38 -21.82
N LYS A 492 11.27 5.24 -21.77
CA LYS A 492 11.35 6.49 -22.56
C LYS A 492 11.44 6.21 -24.06
N ASN A 493 12.23 5.22 -24.46
CA ASN A 493 12.36 4.81 -25.86
C ASN A 493 11.04 4.24 -26.41
N ILE A 494 10.35 3.39 -25.65
CA ILE A 494 9.02 2.86 -26.03
C ILE A 494 8.01 4.01 -26.15
N ALA A 495 7.99 4.94 -25.19
CA ALA A 495 7.13 6.11 -25.25
C ALA A 495 7.39 7.01 -26.48
N SER A 496 8.65 7.10 -26.93
CA SER A 496 9.03 7.83 -28.14
C SER A 496 8.56 7.14 -29.43
N PHE A 497 8.51 5.81 -29.45
CA PHE A 497 8.03 5.01 -30.58
C PHE A 497 6.49 5.03 -30.72
N ILE A 498 5.77 5.26 -29.63
CA ILE A 498 4.29 5.29 -29.60
C ILE A 498 3.73 6.68 -29.96
N ARG A 499 4.56 7.74 -30.03
CA ARG A 499 4.11 9.05 -30.54
C ARG A 499 3.88 8.98 -32.06
N PRO A 500 2.66 9.27 -32.56
CA PRO A 500 2.43 9.36 -34.00
C PRO A 500 3.29 10.47 -34.59
N LYS A 501 3.95 10.21 -35.73
CA LYS A 501 4.55 11.25 -36.57
C LYS A 501 3.44 12.16 -37.09
N ASP A 502 3.13 13.23 -36.37
CA ASP A 502 2.37 14.33 -36.93
C ASP A 502 3.22 14.99 -38.02
N LYS A 503 2.64 14.98 -39.22
CA LYS A 503 3.22 15.45 -40.48
C LYS A 503 3.59 16.93 -40.36
N GLU A 504 4.87 17.24 -40.48
CA GLU A 504 5.32 18.56 -40.90
C GLU A 504 4.92 18.76 -42.37
N THR A 505 3.90 19.58 -42.60
CA THR A 505 3.69 20.22 -43.90
C THR A 505 4.74 21.32 -44.10
N PRO A 506 5.54 21.31 -45.17
CA PRO A 506 6.42 22.43 -45.45
C PRO A 506 5.59 23.61 -45.96
N LYS A 507 5.76 24.78 -45.33
CA LYS A 507 5.30 26.05 -45.87
C LYS A 507 6.40 26.67 -46.74
N LYS A 508 5.98 26.94 -47.99
CA LYS A 508 6.62 27.70 -49.08
C LYS A 508 7.58 26.94 -49.97
#